data_AF-A0A379U625-F1
#
_entry.id   AF-A0A379U625-F1
#
_cell.length_a   1.000
_cell.length_b   1.000
_cell.length_c   1.000
_cell.angle_alpha   90.00
_cell.angle_beta   90.00
_cell.angle_gamma   90.00
#
_symmetry.space_group_name_H-M   'P 1'
#
loop_
_entity.id
_entity.type
_entity.pdbx_description
1 polymer ?
#
loop_
_entity_poly.entity_id
_entity_poly.type
_entity_poly.pdbx_seq_one_letter_code
_entity_poly.pdbx_strand_id
1 'polypeptide(L)'
;MVWTPRTLADALNNIADLDIEYNKSSLIIKMNDYGDLPLTVLFTSQQIIIETYICPANTIRDTAEFNVFLLRNQKVLPLSSVGITRVK
;
A
#
# COMPACT_ATOMS: atom_id res chain seq x y z
N MET A 1 14.12 3.45 17.11
CA MET A 1 13.70 4.78 16.59
C MET A 1 12.24 4.67 16.23
N VAL A 2 11.35 5.48 16.82
CA VAL A 2 9.91 5.42 16.53
C VAL A 2 9.66 6.28 15.30
N TRP A 3 9.29 5.67 14.18
CA TRP A 3 8.88 6.40 12.99
C TRP A 3 7.56 7.14 13.26
N THR A 4 7.55 8.44 13.00
CA THR A 4 6.33 9.27 12.97
C THR A 4 5.94 9.57 11.52
N PRO A 5 4.67 9.92 11.24
CA PRO A 5 4.25 10.33 9.90
C PRO A 5 5.14 11.43 9.31
N ARG A 6 5.49 12.43 10.13
CA ARG A 6 6.37 13.53 9.71
C ARG A 6 7.79 13.08 9.39
N THR A 7 8.42 12.33 10.29
CA THR A 7 9.81 11.87 10.06
C THR A 7 9.92 10.94 8.88
N LEU A 8 8.87 10.14 8.60
CA LEU A 8 8.84 9.30 7.41
C LEU A 8 8.63 10.13 6.14
N ALA A 9 7.71 11.10 6.16
CA ALA A 9 7.52 12.03 5.05
C ALA A 9 8.82 12.79 4.71
N ASP A 10 9.49 13.34 5.72
CA ASP A 10 10.76 14.06 5.56
C ASP A 10 11.85 13.18 4.93
N ALA A 11 11.89 11.89 5.29
CA ALA A 11 12.84 10.93 4.72
C ALA A 11 12.51 10.57 3.26
N LEU A 12 11.22 10.51 2.91
CA LEU A 12 10.75 10.13 1.58
C LEU A 12 10.74 11.31 0.58
N ASN A 13 10.78 12.56 1.05
CA ASN A 13 10.76 13.77 0.21
C ASN A 13 11.90 13.84 -0.84
N ASN A 14 12.97 13.06 -0.67
CA ASN A 14 14.09 13.03 -1.63
C ASN A 14 13.91 12.00 -2.75
N ILE A 15 12.85 11.19 -2.70
CA ILE A 15 12.51 10.23 -3.74
C ILE A 15 11.67 10.97 -4.79
N ALA A 16 12.11 10.91 -6.05
CA ALA A 16 11.35 11.47 -7.17
C ALA A 16 10.02 10.73 -7.35
N ASP A 17 9.06 11.40 -7.99
CA ASP A 17 7.80 10.82 -8.45
C ASP A 17 6.85 10.31 -7.34
N LEU A 18 7.05 10.82 -6.11
CA LEU A 18 6.15 10.61 -4.96
C LEU A 18 5.51 11.93 -4.52
N ASP A 19 4.18 11.99 -4.54
CA ASP A 19 3.44 13.05 -3.85
C ASP A 19 3.06 12.56 -2.45
N ILE A 20 3.41 13.33 -1.42
CA ILE A 20 3.29 12.90 -0.02
C ILE A 20 2.37 13.85 0.74
N GLU A 21 1.31 13.29 1.32
CA GLU A 21 0.37 13.98 2.19
C GLU A 21 0.34 13.27 3.55
N TYR A 22 0.54 13.99 4.66
CA TYR A 22 0.52 13.38 6.00
C TYR A 22 -0.42 14.09 6.97
N ASN A 23 -0.94 13.33 7.93
CA ASN A 23 -1.71 13.85 9.06
C ASN A 23 -1.13 13.31 10.40
N LYS A 24 -1.89 13.40 11.49
CA LYS A 24 -1.43 12.99 12.83
C LYS A 24 -1.07 11.50 12.95
N SER A 25 -1.72 10.60 12.20
CA SER A 25 -1.59 9.15 12.36
C SER A 25 -1.48 8.37 11.05
N SER A 26 -1.58 9.04 9.90
CA SER A 26 -1.45 8.41 8.61
C SER A 26 -0.65 9.28 7.63
N LEU A 27 -0.17 8.62 6.59
CA LEU A 27 0.57 9.19 5.47
C LEU A 27 -0.01 8.58 4.20
N ILE A 28 -0.39 9.41 3.23
CA ILE A 28 -0.81 9.00 1.90
C ILE A 28 0.33 9.34 0.95
N ILE A 29 0.78 8.35 0.20
CA ILE A 29 1.81 8.51 -0.83
C ILE A 29 1.14 8.20 -2.16
N LYS A 30 1.22 9.10 -3.14
CA LYS A 30 0.81 8.83 -4.52
C LYS A 30 2.06 8.54 -5.33
N MET A 31 2.07 7.40 -6.01
CA MET A 31 3.16 7.01 -6.90
C MET A 31 2.82 7.45 -8.33
N ASN A 32 3.39 8.57 -8.77
CA ASN A 32 3.02 9.22 -10.04
C ASN A 32 3.38 8.34 -11.25
N ASP A 33 4.50 7.62 -11.18
CA ASP A 33 4.94 6.68 -12.22
C ASP A 33 4.07 5.42 -12.35
N TYR A 34 3.19 5.17 -11.38
CA TYR A 34 2.32 3.99 -11.32
C TYR A 34 0.84 4.35 -11.54
N GLY A 35 0.58 5.44 -12.27
CA GLY A 35 -0.78 5.90 -12.54
C GLY A 35 -1.44 6.46 -11.28
N ASP A 36 -0.70 7.28 -10.53
CA ASP A 36 -1.13 7.91 -9.28
C ASP A 36 -1.57 6.90 -8.20
N LEU A 37 -0.93 5.72 -8.18
CA LEU A 37 -1.29 4.63 -7.28
C LEU A 37 -1.18 5.11 -5.81
N PRO A 38 -2.28 5.07 -5.03
CA PRO A 38 -2.25 5.50 -3.65
C PRO A 38 -1.73 4.39 -2.73
N LEU A 39 -0.80 4.75 -1.85
CA LEU A 39 -0.34 3.97 -0.71
C LEU A 39 -0.81 4.67 0.56
N THR A 40 -1.61 3.99 1.37
CA THR A 40 -2.02 4.47 2.69
C THR A 40 -1.15 3.82 3.76
N VAL A 41 -0.39 4.64 4.47
CA VAL A 41 0.50 4.23 5.54
C VAL A 41 -0.11 4.61 6.89
N LEU A 42 -0.38 3.62 7.72
CA LEU A 42 -0.98 3.76 9.04
C LEU A 42 0.05 3.43 10.12
N PHE A 43 0.20 4.32 11.08
CA PHE A 43 1.12 4.15 12.20
C PHE A 43 0.37 3.62 13.42
N THR A 44 0.74 2.44 13.88
CA THR A 44 0.26 1.88 15.16
C THR A 44 1.37 1.95 16.20
N SER A 45 1.05 1.62 17.46
CA SER A 45 2.06 1.56 18.53
C SER A 45 3.13 0.49 18.31
N GLN A 46 2.85 -0.54 17.50
CA GLN A 46 3.71 -1.71 17.35
C GLN A 46 4.25 -1.91 15.93
N GLN A 47 3.52 -1.44 14.92
CA GLN A 47 3.85 -1.66 13.51
C GLN A 47 3.36 -0.52 12.61
N ILE A 48 3.94 -0.44 11.42
CA ILE A 48 3.46 0.39 10.32
C ILE A 48 2.72 -0.54 9.34
N ILE A 49 1.49 -0.18 8.99
CA ILE A 49 0.67 -0.91 8.04
C ILE A 49 0.61 -0.10 6.75
N ILE A 50 0.81 -0.76 5.61
CA ILE A 50 0.72 -0.13 4.29
C ILE A 50 -0.39 -0.84 3.53
N GLU A 51 -1.34 -0.07 3.01
CA GLU A 51 -2.45 -0.53 2.19
C GLU A 51 -2.38 0.11 0.79
N THR A 52 -2.66 -0.68 -0.25
CA THR A 52 -2.76 -0.20 -1.63
C THR A 52 -3.64 -1.13 -2.46
N TYR A 53 -3.96 -0.71 -3.68
CA TYR A 53 -4.73 -1.48 -4.63
C TYR A 53 -3.83 -2.29 -5.55
N ILE A 54 -4.25 -3.52 -5.86
CA ILE A 54 -3.54 -4.39 -6.83
C ILE A 54 -4.11 -4.16 -8.23
N CYS A 55 -5.41 -4.41 -8.40
CA CYS A 55 -6.14 -4.17 -9.64
C CYS A 55 -7.66 -4.22 -9.39
N PRO A 56 -8.47 -3.66 -10.29
CA PRO A 56 -9.92 -3.87 -10.29
C PRO A 56 -10.28 -5.34 -10.49
N ALA A 57 -11.15 -5.89 -9.64
CA ALA A 57 -11.55 -7.30 -9.75
C ALA A 57 -12.26 -7.62 -11.07
N ASN A 58 -12.91 -6.64 -11.70
CA ASN A 58 -13.64 -6.80 -12.96
C ASN A 58 -12.72 -6.84 -14.21
N THR A 59 -11.44 -6.48 -14.09
CA THR A 59 -10.46 -6.58 -15.19
C THR A 59 -9.75 -7.93 -15.21
N ILE A 60 -9.98 -8.77 -14.20
CA ILE A 60 -9.34 -10.09 -14.08
C ILE A 60 -10.10 -11.09 -14.95
N ARG A 61 -9.42 -11.63 -15.97
CA ARG A 61 -10.00 -12.62 -16.89
C ARG A 61 -10.35 -13.95 -16.20
N ASP A 62 -9.44 -14.46 -15.37
CA ASP A 62 -9.63 -15.69 -14.58
C ASP A 62 -9.36 -15.39 -13.10
N THR A 63 -10.44 -15.14 -12.36
CA THR A 63 -10.35 -14.83 -10.94
C THR A 63 -9.95 -16.03 -10.10
N ALA A 64 -10.27 -17.25 -10.54
CA ALA A 64 -9.92 -18.47 -9.81
C ALA A 64 -8.40 -18.72 -9.88
N GLU A 65 -7.82 -18.63 -11.08
CA GLU A 65 -6.37 -18.77 -11.27
C GLU A 65 -5.61 -17.68 -10.51
N PHE A 66 -6.05 -16.43 -10.62
CA PHE A 66 -5.42 -15.30 -9.91
C PHE A 66 -5.49 -15.44 -8.38
N ASN A 67 -6.63 -15.90 -7.84
CA ASN A 67 -6.75 -16.15 -6.40
C ASN A 67 -5.81 -17.27 -5.93
N VAL A 68 -5.69 -18.36 -6.69
CA VAL A 68 -4.73 -19.43 -6.39
C VAL A 68 -3.30 -18.90 -6.41
N PHE A 69 -2.96 -18.05 -7.37
CA PHE A 69 -1.66 -17.39 -7.43
C PHE A 69 -1.39 -16.55 -6.17
N LEU A 70 -2.32 -15.67 -5.78
CA LEU A 70 -2.16 -14.83 -4.58
C LEU A 70 -1.97 -15.67 -3.31
N LEU A 71 -2.81 -16.69 -3.10
CA LEU A 71 -2.76 -17.54 -1.91
C LEU A 71 -1.46 -18.35 -1.81
N ARG A 72 -0.86 -18.74 -2.93
CA ARG A 72 0.43 -19.46 -2.94
C ARG A 72 1.62 -18.54 -2.65
N ASN A 73 1.54 -17.27 -3.04
CA ASN A 73 2.61 -16.30 -2.88
C ASN A 73 2.73 -15.71 -1.47
N GLN A 74 1.82 -16.01 -0.54
CA GLN A 74 1.94 -15.61 0.87
C GLN A 74 3.27 -16.03 1.50
N LYS A 75 3.88 -17.13 1.03
CA LYS A 75 5.21 -17.57 1.50
C LYS A 75 6.34 -16.58 1.15
N VAL A 76 6.18 -15.84 0.05
CA VAL A 76 7.15 -14.84 -0.41
C VAL A 76 6.93 -13.50 0.32
N LEU A 77 5.68 -13.21 0.68
CA LEU A 77 5.25 -11.98 1.35
C LEU A 77 4.56 -12.28 2.69
N PRO A 78 5.31 -12.73 3.72
CA PRO A 78 4.74 -13.29 4.95
C PRO A 78 3.95 -12.28 5.80
N LEU A 79 4.17 -10.97 5.59
CA LEU A 79 3.48 -9.89 6.30
C LEU A 79 2.43 -9.20 5.42
N SER A 80 2.14 -9.75 4.25
CA SER A 80 1.12 -9.21 3.35
C SER A 80 -0.17 -10.00 3.46
N SER A 81 -1.27 -9.27 3.51
CA SER A 81 -2.63 -9.80 3.38
C SER A 81 -3.27 -9.19 2.15
N VAL A 82 -4.06 -9.97 1.43
CA VAL A 82 -4.77 -9.53 0.22
C VAL A 82 -6.25 -9.83 0.39
N GLY A 83 -7.09 -8.88 0.02
CA GLY A 83 -8.53 -9.01 0.09
C GLY A 83 -9.22 -8.26 -1.04
N ILE A 84 -10.49 -8.58 -1.27
CA ILE A 84 -11.34 -7.89 -2.24
C ILE A 84 -12.22 -6.91 -1.46
N THR A 85 -12.16 -5.63 -1.81
CA THR A 85 -12.97 -4.58 -1.18
C THR A 85 -13.70 -3.75 -2.24
N ARG A 86 -14.76 -3.05 -1.83
CA ARG A 86 -15.40 -2.03 -2.67
C ARG A 86 -14.66 -0.73 -2.48
N VAL A 87 -14.14 -0.17 -3.57
CA VAL A 87 -13.64 1.21 -3.60
C VAL A 87 -14.87 2.13 -3.50
N LYS A 88 -14.82 3.09 -2.57
CA LYS A 88 -15.86 4.11 -2.41
C LYS A 88 -15.61 5.30 -3.32
#